data_AF-A0A7Y2E2D7-F1
#
_entry.id   AF-A0A7Y2E2D7-F1
#
_cell.length_a   1.000
_cell.length_b   1.000
_cell.length_c   1.000
_cell.angle_alpha   90.00
_cell.angle_beta   90.00
_cell.angle_gamma   90.00
#
_symmetry.space_group_name_H-M   'P 1'
#
loop_
_entity.id
_entity.type
_entity.pdbx_description
1 polymer ?
#
loop_
_entity_poly.entity_id
_entity_poly.type
_entity_poly.pdbx_seq_one_letter_code
_entity_poly.pdbx_strand_id
1 'polypeptide(L)'
;MIRKPRAITGFRPLVLGVCLLVGCSPSEQYLTGEAVYSKYCVTCHQADGQGIPGAFPPVAGAEWVDGDPGRLIRLVLNGMQGPITVRGEEYNNVMTPHA
;
A
#
# COMPACT_ATOMS: atom_id res chain seq x y z
N MET A 1 -5.47 -4.75 14.24
CA MET A 1 -6.95 -4.76 14.14
C MET A 1 -7.35 -4.72 12.67
N ILE A 2 -7.54 -5.90 12.08
CA ILE A 2 -7.86 -6.09 10.67
C ILE A 2 -9.36 -5.90 10.51
N ARG A 3 -9.79 -4.79 9.86
CA ARG A 3 -11.19 -4.65 9.46
C ARG A 3 -11.44 -5.63 8.31
N LYS A 4 -11.97 -6.81 8.63
CA LYS A 4 -12.59 -7.70 7.64
C LYS A 4 -13.53 -6.87 6.75
N PRO A 5 -13.58 -7.11 5.43
CA PRO A 5 -14.58 -6.47 4.59
C PRO A 5 -15.95 -6.85 5.17
N ARG A 6 -16.72 -5.85 5.60
CA ARG A 6 -18.10 -6.07 6.01
C ARG A 6 -18.79 -6.64 4.78
N ALA A 7 -19.15 -7.93 4.84
CA ALA A 7 -20.07 -8.53 3.92
C ALA A 7 -21.24 -7.56 3.79
N ILE A 8 -21.44 -7.05 2.58
CA ILE A 8 -22.55 -6.21 2.17
C ILE A 8 -23.84 -7.06 2.26
N THR A 9 -24.29 -7.36 3.47
CA THR A 9 -25.57 -8.02 3.78
C THR A 9 -26.74 -7.04 3.68
N GLY A 10 -26.63 -6.08 2.75
CA GLY A 10 -27.57 -5.00 2.53
C GLY A 10 -27.65 -4.65 1.05
N PHE A 11 -27.81 -5.68 0.22
CA PHE A 11 -28.06 -5.54 -1.21
C PHE A 11 -29.44 -4.90 -1.40
N ARG A 12 -29.49 -3.57 -1.47
CA ARG A 12 -30.70 -2.83 -1.86
C ARG A 12 -31.05 -3.29 -3.28
N PRO A 13 -32.23 -3.88 -3.51
CA PRO A 13 -32.55 -4.64 -4.73
C PRO A 13 -32.59 -3.78 -6.00
N LEU A 14 -32.39 -2.47 -5.90
CA LEU A 14 -32.41 -1.54 -7.01
C LEU A 14 -31.09 -1.49 -7.82
N VAL A 15 -29.94 -1.87 -7.23
CA VAL A 15 -28.63 -1.77 -7.91
C VAL A 15 -28.39 -2.95 -8.88
N LEU A 16 -29.13 -4.05 -8.74
CA LEU A 16 -29.00 -5.21 -9.62
C LEU A 16 -29.52 -4.95 -11.04
N GLY A 17 -30.49 -4.04 -11.21
CA GLY A 17 -31.12 -3.76 -12.50
C GLY A 17 -30.29 -2.90 -13.46
N VAL A 18 -29.45 -2.00 -12.92
CA VAL A 18 -28.66 -1.07 -13.76
C VAL A 18 -27.36 -1.73 -14.25
N CYS A 19 -26.85 -2.73 -13.55
CA CYS A 19 -25.61 -3.43 -13.91
C CYS A 19 -25.74 -4.25 -15.22
N LEU A 20 -26.92 -4.80 -15.50
CA LEU A 20 -27.20 -5.61 -16.69
C LEU A 20 -27.29 -4.82 -18.00
N LEU A 21 -27.65 -3.53 -17.94
CA LEU A 21 -27.78 -2.66 -19.12
C LEU A 21 -26.46 -1.96 -19.47
N VAL A 22 -25.59 -1.75 -18.48
CA VAL A 22 -24.38 -0.94 -18.61
C VAL A 22 -23.12 -1.77 -18.88
N GLY A 23 -23.17 -3.11 -18.77
CA GLY A 23 -22.01 -3.95 -19.08
C GLY A 23 -20.77 -3.57 -18.26
N CYS A 24 -20.95 -3.15 -17.00
CA CYS A 24 -19.84 -2.99 -16.08
C CYS A 24 -19.38 -4.39 -15.66
N SER A 25 -18.54 -4.99 -16.50
CA SER A 25 -17.81 -6.19 -16.12
C SER A 25 -16.91 -5.85 -14.92
N PRO A 26 -16.85 -6.70 -13.88
CA PRO A 26 -15.94 -6.52 -12.75
C PRO A 26 -14.47 -6.84 -13.14
N SER A 27 -13.99 -6.24 -14.25
CA SER A 27 -12.73 -6.61 -14.90
C SER A 27 -11.57 -5.65 -14.64
N GLU A 28 -11.72 -4.61 -13.82
CA GLU A 28 -10.56 -4.01 -13.18
C GLU A 28 -10.17 -4.85 -11.96
N GLN A 29 -9.46 -5.93 -12.23
CA GLN A 29 -8.80 -6.70 -11.18
C GLN A 29 -7.56 -5.93 -10.73
N TYR A 30 -7.74 -5.01 -9.79
CA TYR A 30 -6.61 -4.44 -9.07
C TYR A 30 -5.91 -5.55 -8.29
N LEU A 31 -4.58 -5.61 -8.42
CA LEU A 31 -3.77 -6.46 -7.55
C LEU A 31 -4.04 -6.07 -6.09
N THR A 32 -4.12 -7.07 -5.21
CA THR A 32 -4.20 -6.80 -3.78
C THR A 32 -2.92 -6.10 -3.32
N GLY A 33 -3.00 -5.29 -2.26
CA GLY A 33 -1.82 -4.64 -1.69
C GLY A 33 -0.72 -5.63 -1.30
N GLU A 34 -1.11 -6.83 -0.85
CA GLU A 34 -0.19 -7.93 -0.55
C GLU A 34 0.57 -8.42 -1.80
N ALA A 35 -0.15 -8.60 -2.92
CA ALA A 35 0.48 -9.04 -4.17
C ALA A 35 1.44 -7.97 -4.71
N VAL A 36 1.07 -6.69 -4.61
CA VAL A 36 1.95 -5.56 -4.98
C VAL A 36 3.18 -5.52 -4.08
N TYR A 37 3.00 -5.61 -2.76
CA TYR A 37 4.08 -5.58 -1.79
C TYR A 37 5.09 -6.72 -2.01
N SER A 38 4.57 -7.93 -2.21
CA SER A 38 5.37 -9.13 -2.47
C SER A 38 6.14 -9.05 -3.78
N LYS A 39 5.63 -8.31 -4.77
CA LYS A 39 6.27 -8.18 -6.07
C LYS A 39 7.35 -7.10 -6.11
N TYR A 40 7.15 -5.99 -5.39
CA TYR A 40 7.98 -4.79 -5.56
C TYR A 40 8.71 -4.35 -4.29
N CYS A 41 8.12 -4.54 -3.12
CA CYS A 41 8.59 -3.91 -1.88
C CYS A 41 9.41 -4.88 -1.02
N VAL A 42 9.10 -6.18 -1.08
CA VAL A 42 9.65 -7.21 -0.19
C VAL A 42 11.17 -7.33 -0.25
N THR A 43 11.77 -7.09 -1.42
CA THR A 43 13.22 -7.23 -1.62
C THR A 43 14.03 -6.31 -0.71
N CYS A 44 13.51 -5.11 -0.43
CA CYS A 44 14.18 -4.12 0.40
C CYS A 44 13.57 -4.05 1.80
N HIS A 45 12.24 -4.03 1.90
CA HIS A 45 11.53 -3.85 3.18
C HIS A 45 11.23 -5.15 3.93
N GLN A 46 11.65 -6.30 3.39
CA GLN A 46 11.42 -7.64 3.93
C GLN A 46 9.95 -8.06 3.98
N ALA A 47 9.70 -9.35 4.17
CA ALA A 47 8.35 -9.92 4.15
C ALA A 47 7.49 -9.45 5.33
N ASP A 48 8.11 -9.19 6.48
CA ASP A 48 7.47 -8.67 7.68
C ASP A 48 7.38 -7.13 7.72
N GLY A 49 7.97 -6.45 6.72
CA GLY A 49 8.00 -5.00 6.66
C GLY A 49 8.95 -4.35 7.66
N GLN A 50 9.86 -5.09 8.29
CA GLN A 50 10.81 -4.54 9.26
C GLN A 50 12.06 -3.93 8.62
N GLY A 51 12.25 -4.13 7.31
CA GLY A 51 13.43 -3.66 6.61
C GLY A 51 14.72 -4.28 7.14
N ILE A 52 15.83 -3.58 6.96
CA ILE A 52 17.15 -3.97 7.42
C ILE A 52 17.74 -2.78 8.19
N PRO A 53 18.02 -2.89 9.51
CA PRO A 53 18.60 -1.81 10.29
C PRO A 53 19.84 -1.19 9.62
N GLY A 54 19.89 0.14 9.55
CA GLY A 54 20.96 0.90 8.88
C GLY A 54 20.95 0.88 7.35
N ALA A 55 20.10 0.08 6.70
CA ALA A 55 20.01 0.00 5.24
C ALA A 55 18.61 0.34 4.71
N PHE A 56 17.58 -0.40 5.11
CA PHE A 56 16.20 -0.18 4.65
C PHE A 56 15.28 0.06 5.84
N PRO A 57 14.49 1.15 5.85
CA PRO A 57 13.65 1.48 6.98
C PRO A 57 12.48 0.50 7.12
N PRO A 58 11.97 0.29 8.35
CA PRO A 58 10.74 -0.45 8.56
C PRO A 58 9.55 0.32 8.00
N VAL A 59 8.64 -0.41 7.37
CA VAL A 59 7.33 0.07 6.90
C VAL A 59 6.19 -0.43 7.79
N ALA A 60 6.38 -1.57 8.46
CA ALA A 60 5.38 -2.15 9.34
C ALA A 60 5.19 -1.27 10.60
N GLY A 61 4.06 -0.57 10.69
CA GLY A 61 3.71 0.29 11.83
C GLY A 61 4.57 1.56 11.92
N ALA A 62 5.21 1.97 10.84
CA ALA A 62 5.97 3.22 10.79
C ALA A 62 5.01 4.41 10.66
N GLU A 63 5.29 5.51 11.34
CA GLU A 63 4.56 6.78 11.22
C GLU A 63 4.54 7.29 9.78
N TRP A 64 5.56 6.90 9.01
CA TRP A 64 5.69 7.17 7.59
C TRP A 64 4.67 6.43 6.72
N VAL A 65 4.06 5.34 7.20
CA VAL A 65 3.04 4.58 6.47
C VAL A 65 1.64 4.84 7.04
N ASP A 66 1.52 4.87 8.37
CA ASP A 66 0.22 4.98 9.06
C ASP A 66 -0.33 6.41 9.14
N GLY A 67 0.45 7.41 8.74
CA GLY A 67 0.08 8.83 8.73
C GLY A 67 -0.75 9.27 7.52
N ASP A 68 -0.35 10.37 6.86
CA ASP A 68 -1.03 10.89 5.67
C ASP A 68 -0.90 9.94 4.45
N PRO A 69 -2.01 9.37 3.93
CA PRO A 69 -1.98 8.53 2.74
C PRO A 69 -1.44 9.25 1.50
N GLY A 70 -1.67 10.57 1.39
CA GLY A 70 -1.17 11.37 0.27
C GLY A 70 0.36 11.41 0.22
N ARG A 71 1.01 11.50 1.39
CA ARG A 71 2.47 11.42 1.52
C ARG A 71 2.99 10.06 1.06
N LEU A 72 2.34 8.96 1.47
CA LEU A 72 2.73 7.61 1.05
C LEU A 72 2.62 7.44 -0.48
N ILE A 73 1.52 7.90 -1.08
CA ILE A 73 1.32 7.85 -2.54
C ILE A 73 2.43 8.63 -3.26
N ARG A 74 2.73 9.85 -2.82
CA ARG A 74 3.80 10.66 -3.42
C ARG A 74 5.17 9.99 -3.28
N LEU A 75 5.44 9.35 -2.15
CA LEU A 75 6.68 8.60 -1.91
C LEU A 75 6.86 7.42 -2.86
N VAL A 76 5.81 6.61 -3.02
CA VAL A 76 5.86 5.45 -3.92
C VAL A 76 6.05 5.90 -5.38
N LEU A 77 5.35 6.96 -5.80
CA LEU A 77 5.41 7.45 -7.17
C LEU A 77 6.70 8.19 -7.52
N ASN A 78 7.27 8.96 -6.59
CA ASN A 78 8.44 9.81 -6.87
C ASN A 78 9.75 9.26 -6.28
N GLY A 79 9.67 8.20 -5.47
CA GLY A 79 10.80 7.71 -4.72
C GLY A 79 11.18 8.62 -3.56
N MET A 80 12.34 8.34 -2.96
CA MET A 80 12.88 9.09 -1.82
C MET A 80 14.40 9.03 -1.83
N GLN A 81 15.03 10.12 -1.41
CA GLN A 81 16.47 10.23 -1.24
C GLN A 81 16.80 11.29 -0.18
N GLY A 82 17.91 11.10 0.52
CA GLY A 82 18.34 11.98 1.61
C GLY A 82 18.11 11.38 3.00
N PRO A 83 18.63 12.04 4.04
CA PRO A 83 18.56 11.53 5.41
C PRO A 83 17.12 11.60 5.92
N ILE A 84 16.67 10.50 6.52
CA ILE A 84 15.39 10.37 7.20
C ILE A 84 15.59 9.63 8.53
N THR A 85 14.76 9.96 9.51
CA THR A 85 14.67 9.22 10.77
C THR A 85 13.39 8.40 10.77
N VAL A 86 13.50 7.09 11.04
CA VAL A 86 12.35 6.21 11.25
C VAL A 86 12.55 5.48 12.57
N ARG A 87 11.65 5.69 13.54
CA ARG A 87 11.74 5.09 14.88
C ARG A 87 13.08 5.34 15.61
N GLY A 88 13.71 6.49 15.36
CA GLY A 88 14.97 6.88 16.01
C GLY A 88 16.24 6.37 15.31
N GLU A 89 16.10 5.62 14.21
CA GLU A 89 17.22 5.19 13.37
C GLU A 89 17.32 6.07 12.11
N GLU A 90 18.55 6.43 11.75
CA GLU A 90 18.85 7.25 10.57
C GLU A 90 19.04 6.38 9.33
N TYR A 91 18.42 6.78 8.22
CA TYR A 91 18.56 6.15 6.91
C TYR A 91 18.88 7.20 5.87
N ASN A 92 19.84 6.92 5.00
CA ASN A 92 20.21 7.83 3.91
C ASN A 92 20.48 7.04 2.62
N ASN A 93 19.48 6.26 2.22
CA ASN A 93 19.50 5.47 1.00
C ASN A 93 18.48 6.01 -0.01
N VAL A 94 18.55 5.47 -1.23
CA VAL A 94 17.64 5.84 -2.31
C VAL A 94 16.56 4.78 -2.45
N MET A 95 15.30 5.19 -2.34
CA MET A 95 14.13 4.39 -2.74
C MET A 95 13.71 4.84 -4.14
N THR A 96 13.79 3.95 -5.13
CA THR A 96 13.43 4.28 -6.51
C THR A 96 11.92 4.48 -6.67
N PRO A 97 11.49 5.39 -7.56
CA PRO A 97 10.08 5.56 -7.90
C PRO A 97 9.47 4.30 -8.54
N HIS A 98 8.21 4.03 -8.25
CA HIS A 98 7.40 2.94 -8.81
C HIS A 98 6.28 3.46 -9.73
N ALA A 99 6.52 4.58 -10.41
CA ALA A 99 5.60 5.19 -11.38
C ALA A 99 5.78 4.62 -12.80
#